data_AF-A0AAV2IDA9-F1
#
_entry.id   AF-A0AAV2IDA9-F1
#
_cell.length_a   1.000
_cell.length_b   1.000
_cell.length_c   1.000
_cell.angle_alpha   90.00
_cell.angle_beta   90.00
_cell.angle_gamma   90.00
#
_symmetry.space_group_name_H-M   'P 1'
#
loop_
_entity.id
_entity.type
_entity.pdbx_description
1 polymer ?
#
loop_
_entity_poly.entity_id
_entity_poly.type
_entity_poly.pdbx_seq_one_letter_code
_entity_poly.pdbx_strand_id
1 'polypeptide(L)'
;QCLFTQQIVWRRASDPNPLTIGMDTYISDSRFKVVHNKHSLEWNLHITDSRPEDSGVYECQVSAKRRHIRQNIMLTVEEISITGTLFVEKGETLRLVCNATGSEYPPDAIDWFKDGDKIKNDERITLSSDASISDRTIISTLSIRRGHMGDAGTYVCRTSGHLVTSAKVNILNSKFRLLLH
;
A
#
# COMPACT_ATOMS: atom_id res chain seq x y z
N GLN A 1 37.87 14.14 31.59
CA GLN A 1 36.69 13.24 31.55
C GLN A 1 35.93 13.54 30.26
N CYS A 2 36.09 12.74 29.20
CA CYS A 2 35.40 12.98 27.93
C CYS A 2 34.15 12.10 27.85
N LEU A 3 32.99 12.70 28.08
CA LEU A 3 31.67 12.10 27.88
C LEU A 3 31.37 12.01 26.37
N PHE A 4 31.97 11.05 25.68
CA PHE A 4 31.52 10.68 24.33
C PHE A 4 30.52 9.54 24.46
N THR A 5 29.24 9.90 24.63
CA THR A 5 28.12 8.97 24.44
C THR A 5 28.02 8.66 22.95
N GLN A 6 27.91 7.39 22.58
CA GLN A 6 27.52 7.02 21.22
C GLN A 6 26.18 7.70 20.91
N GLN A 7 26.09 8.38 19.77
CA GLN A 7 24.85 9.03 19.35
C GLN A 7 24.27 8.25 18.18
N ILE A 8 22.98 7.91 18.30
CA ILE A 8 22.20 7.26 17.25
C ILE A 8 21.25 8.28 16.67
N VAL A 9 21.24 8.37 15.35
CA VAL A 9 20.40 9.30 14.61
C VAL A 9 19.59 8.52 13.61
N TRP A 10 18.27 8.70 13.64
CA TRP A 10 17.41 8.26 12.55
C TRP A 10 17.07 9.45 11.66
N ARG A 11 17.09 9.23 10.35
CA ARG A 11 16.62 10.19 9.35
C ARG A 11 16.01 9.49 8.15
N ARG A 12 15.20 10.19 7.36
CA ARG A 12 14.88 9.73 5.99
C ARG A 12 16.13 9.92 5.14
N ALA A 13 16.46 8.96 4.27
CA ALA A 13 17.65 9.09 3.42
C ALA A 13 17.53 10.25 2.41
N SER A 14 16.29 10.58 2.03
CA SER A 14 15.94 11.71 1.16
C SER A 14 16.03 13.09 1.85
N ASP A 15 16.14 13.15 3.18
CA ASP A 15 16.17 14.38 3.95
C ASP A 15 17.47 14.48 4.77
N PRO A 16 18.22 15.61 4.71
CA PRO A 16 19.37 15.80 5.58
C PRO A 16 18.98 15.98 7.06
N ASN A 17 17.75 16.39 7.38
CA ASN A 17 17.32 16.68 8.73
C ASN A 17 17.08 15.39 9.54
N PRO A 18 17.51 15.35 10.82
CA PRO A 18 17.28 14.20 11.67
C PRO A 18 15.78 14.11 12.05
N LEU A 19 15.26 12.89 12.03
CA LEU A 19 13.98 12.59 12.68
C LEU A 19 14.17 12.53 14.20
N THR A 20 15.26 11.89 14.64
CA THR A 20 15.57 11.67 16.06
C THR A 20 17.07 11.73 16.31
N ILE A 21 17.47 12.14 17.52
CA ILE A 21 18.85 12.03 18.02
C ILE A 21 18.78 11.43 19.42
N GLY A 22 19.35 10.24 19.58
CA GLY A 22 19.17 9.46 20.81
C GLY A 22 17.70 9.17 21.05
N MET A 23 17.19 9.54 22.24
CA MET A 23 15.79 9.34 22.60
C MET A 23 14.88 10.50 22.17
N ASP A 24 15.46 11.61 21.70
CA ASP A 24 14.73 12.83 21.40
C ASP A 24 14.24 12.85 19.96
N THR A 25 12.95 13.11 19.75
CA THR A 25 12.32 13.29 18.43
C THR A 25 12.30 14.76 18.04
N TYR A 26 12.77 15.09 16.84
CA TYR A 26 12.88 16.46 16.31
C TYR A 26 11.85 16.77 15.22
N ILE A 27 11.26 15.74 14.60
CA ILE A 27 10.11 15.92 13.71
C ILE A 27 8.85 16.24 14.54
N SER A 28 7.99 17.11 14.02
CA SER A 28 6.72 17.48 14.67
C SER A 28 5.69 16.35 14.70
N ASP A 29 5.85 15.35 13.83
CA ASP A 29 4.96 14.21 13.74
C ASP A 29 5.15 13.25 14.93
N SER A 30 4.19 13.31 15.85
CA SER A 30 4.17 12.50 17.08
C SER A 30 4.12 10.98 16.87
N ARG A 31 3.85 10.52 15.64
CA ARG A 31 3.86 9.09 15.28
C ARG A 31 5.27 8.50 15.30
N PHE A 32 6.31 9.32 15.12
CA PHE A 32 7.70 8.91 15.09
C PHE A 32 8.31 8.93 16.49
N LYS A 33 8.75 7.78 16.98
CA LYS A 33 9.38 7.62 18.30
C LYS A 33 10.54 6.66 18.26
N VAL A 34 11.50 6.83 19.16
CA VAL A 34 12.56 5.85 19.39
C VAL A 34 12.16 4.92 20.52
N VAL A 35 12.29 3.61 20.28
CA VAL A 35 12.16 2.58 21.30
C VAL A 35 13.53 1.97 21.53
N HIS A 36 14.03 2.09 22.76
CA HIS A 36 15.32 1.55 23.18
C HIS A 36 15.23 0.98 24.59
N ASN A 37 15.69 -0.27 24.74
CA ASN A 37 15.90 -0.90 26.05
C ASN A 37 17.34 -0.68 26.50
N LYS A 38 17.54 -0.18 27.72
CA LYS A 38 18.86 0.12 28.30
C LYS A 38 19.82 -1.09 28.35
N HIS A 39 19.30 -2.31 28.31
CA HIS A 39 20.09 -3.55 28.27
C HIS A 39 20.32 -4.10 26.85
N SER A 40 19.71 -3.48 25.84
CA SER A 40 19.85 -3.87 24.44
C SER A 40 20.82 -2.92 23.70
N LEU A 41 21.38 -3.40 22.59
CA LEU A 41 22.10 -2.56 21.63
C LEU A 41 21.18 -2.06 20.50
N GLU A 42 19.92 -2.47 20.51
CA GLU A 42 18.94 -2.13 19.49
C GLU A 42 18.32 -0.76 19.75
N TRP A 43 18.20 0.02 18.68
CA TRP A 43 17.57 1.34 18.67
C TRP A 43 16.59 1.39 17.51
N ASN A 44 15.32 1.18 17.83
CA ASN A 44 14.29 1.02 16.82
C ASN A 44 13.53 2.33 16.61
N LEU A 45 13.42 2.78 15.37
CA LEU A 45 12.45 3.79 15.00
C LEU A 45 11.08 3.14 14.90
N HIS A 46 10.15 3.62 15.71
CA HIS A 46 8.77 3.17 15.74
C HIS A 46 7.87 4.25 15.13
N ILE A 47 7.07 3.86 14.13
CA ILE A 47 6.11 4.73 13.45
C ILE A 47 4.73 4.13 13.68
N THR A 48 3.90 4.79 14.49
CA THR A 48 2.50 4.37 14.73
C THR A 48 1.58 4.91 13.64
N ASP A 49 0.49 4.21 13.31
CA ASP A 49 -0.46 4.66 12.27
C ASP A 49 0.28 5.00 10.96
N SER A 50 1.07 4.05 10.45
CA SER A 50 1.88 4.21 9.25
C SER A 50 1.02 4.42 8.02
N ARG A 51 1.43 5.34 7.15
CA ARG A 51 0.72 5.70 5.92
C ARG A 51 1.59 5.41 4.71
N PRO A 52 1.00 5.28 3.50
CA PRO A 52 1.78 5.07 2.28
C PRO A 52 2.93 6.07 2.11
N GLU A 53 2.73 7.34 2.51
CA GLU A 53 3.74 8.40 2.44
C GLU A 53 4.93 8.22 3.39
N ASP A 54 4.82 7.35 4.39
CA ASP A 54 5.93 6.99 5.26
C ASP A 54 6.89 6.01 4.61
N SER A 55 6.50 5.34 3.52
CA SER A 55 7.37 4.44 2.77
C SER A 55 8.60 5.17 2.25
N GLY A 56 9.71 4.44 2.22
CA GLY A 56 10.98 4.95 1.72
C GLY A 56 12.17 4.45 2.51
N VAL A 57 13.35 4.95 2.14
CA VAL A 57 14.60 4.57 2.78
C VAL A 57 14.84 5.43 4.01
N TYR A 58 15.02 4.77 5.15
CA TYR A 58 15.46 5.37 6.42
C TYR A 58 16.91 5.01 6.64
N GLU A 59 17.67 5.95 7.20
CA GLU A 59 19.07 5.75 7.55
C GLU A 59 19.23 5.82 9.07
N CYS A 60 19.84 4.78 9.64
CA CYS A 60 20.33 4.76 11.01
C CYS A 60 21.82 5.10 11.00
N GLN A 61 22.20 6.17 11.68
CA GLN A 61 23.59 6.60 11.82
C GLN A 61 24.06 6.37 13.26
N VAL A 62 25.22 5.72 13.41
CA VAL A 62 25.86 5.50 14.71
C VAL A 62 27.20 6.24 14.73
N SER A 63 27.33 7.21 15.63
CA SER A 63 28.58 7.94 15.85
C SER A 63 29.43 7.21 16.90
N ALA A 64 30.47 6.50 16.45
CA ALA A 64 31.48 5.90 17.31
C ALA A 64 32.82 6.65 17.16
N LYS A 65 33.67 6.62 18.21
CA LYS A 65 34.94 7.38 18.34
C LYS A 65 35.87 7.41 17.11
N ARG A 66 35.76 6.47 16.18
CA ARG A 66 36.62 6.37 14.97
C ARG A 66 35.87 6.08 13.67
N ARG A 67 34.55 5.87 13.71
CA ARG A 67 33.74 5.52 12.54
C ARG A 67 32.31 6.01 12.71
N HIS A 68 31.76 6.59 11.64
CA HIS A 68 30.32 6.75 11.48
C HIS A 68 29.82 5.54 10.69
N ILE A 69 28.97 4.74 11.31
CA ILE A 69 28.30 3.62 10.64
C ILE A 69 26.96 4.14 10.15
N ARG A 70 26.60 3.85 8.90
CA ARG A 70 25.31 4.18 8.32
C ARG A 70 24.68 2.90 7.80
N GLN A 71 23.44 2.64 8.20
CA GLN A 71 22.65 1.52 7.72
C GLN A 71 21.38 2.06 7.08
N ASN A 72 21.10 1.63 5.85
CA ASN A 72 19.85 1.94 5.16
C ASN A 72 18.84 0.82 5.38
N ILE A 73 17.59 1.19 5.64
CA ILE A 73 16.45 0.31 5.83
C ILE A 73 15.34 0.82 4.91
N MET A 74 14.81 -0.05 4.04
CA MET A 74 13.62 0.26 3.24
C MET A 74 12.37 -0.07 4.05
N LEU A 75 11.57 0.95 4.37
CA LEU A 75 10.22 0.77 4.88
C LEU A 75 9.24 0.76 3.71
N THR A 76 8.44 -0.30 3.62
CA THR A 76 7.30 -0.39 2.68
C THR A 76 6.04 -0.52 3.52
N VAL A 77 5.17 0.47 3.43
CA VAL A 77 3.85 0.41 4.06
C VAL A 77 2.89 -0.30 3.12
N GLU A 78 2.12 -1.23 3.69
CA GLU A 78 1.12 -1.99 2.94
C GLU A 78 0.02 -1.07 2.40
N GLU A 79 -0.36 -1.28 1.15
CA GLU A 79 -1.36 -0.46 0.47
C GLU A 79 -2.20 -1.33 -0.47
N ILE A 80 -3.47 -0.99 -0.64
CA ILE A 80 -4.35 -1.63 -1.62
C ILE A 80 -5.29 -0.59 -2.25
N SER A 81 -5.44 -0.65 -3.59
CA SER A 81 -6.32 0.26 -4.33
C SER A 81 -7.03 -0.45 -5.47
N ILE A 82 -8.25 0.04 -5.81
CA ILE A 82 -8.97 -0.35 -7.02
C ILE A 82 -9.06 0.85 -7.96
N THR A 83 -8.74 0.63 -9.22
CA THR A 83 -8.89 1.60 -10.32
C THR A 83 -9.65 0.96 -11.49
N GLY A 84 -10.05 1.74 -12.49
CA GLY A 84 -10.71 1.25 -13.70
C GLY A 84 -12.07 1.92 -13.98
N THR A 85 -12.97 1.19 -14.64
CA THR A 85 -14.25 1.74 -15.12
C THR A 85 -15.35 1.63 -14.06
N LEU A 86 -15.61 2.71 -13.33
CA LEU A 86 -16.68 2.75 -12.31
C LEU A 86 -18.07 3.03 -12.87
N PHE A 87 -18.14 3.55 -14.09
CA PHE A 87 -19.37 3.78 -14.84
C PHE A 87 -19.22 3.13 -16.21
N VAL A 88 -20.11 2.19 -16.54
CA VAL A 88 -20.00 1.38 -17.76
C VAL A 88 -21.34 1.40 -18.48
N GLU A 89 -21.35 1.68 -19.77
CA GLU A 89 -22.58 1.55 -20.55
C GLU A 89 -22.94 0.07 -20.78
N LYS A 90 -24.23 -0.24 -20.81
CA LYS A 90 -24.72 -1.58 -21.08
C LYS A 90 -24.18 -2.07 -22.43
N GLY A 91 -23.58 -3.25 -22.43
CA GLY A 91 -22.92 -3.87 -23.58
C GLY A 91 -21.40 -3.67 -23.60
N GLU A 92 -20.89 -2.65 -22.92
CA GLU A 92 -19.45 -2.39 -22.81
C GLU A 92 -18.77 -3.32 -21.80
N THR A 93 -17.44 -3.34 -21.83
CA THR A 93 -16.64 -4.16 -20.91
C THR A 93 -16.34 -3.39 -19.63
N LEU A 94 -16.71 -3.96 -18.49
CA LEU A 94 -16.28 -3.50 -17.17
C LEU A 94 -14.86 -4.01 -16.92
N ARG A 95 -13.94 -3.12 -16.59
CA ARG A 95 -12.57 -3.47 -16.23
C ARG A 95 -12.17 -2.78 -14.93
N LEU A 96 -11.88 -3.59 -13.90
CA LEU A 96 -11.32 -3.14 -12.63
C LEU A 96 -9.90 -3.70 -12.47
N VAL A 97 -9.02 -2.91 -11.88
CA VAL A 97 -7.64 -3.27 -11.57
C VAL A 97 -7.43 -3.05 -10.08
N CYS A 98 -7.05 -4.09 -9.37
CA CYS A 98 -6.63 -4.02 -7.99
C CYS A 98 -5.11 -4.09 -7.92
N ASN A 99 -4.48 -3.10 -7.30
CA ASN A 99 -3.05 -3.07 -7.04
C ASN A 99 -2.85 -3.13 -5.52
N ALA A 100 -2.05 -4.09 -5.07
CA ALA A 100 -1.72 -4.24 -3.67
C ALA A 100 -0.21 -4.37 -3.45
N THR A 101 0.30 -3.69 -2.44
CA THR A 101 1.71 -3.68 -2.02
C THR A 101 1.84 -4.37 -0.67
N GLY A 102 2.75 -5.33 -0.56
CA GLY A 102 3.10 -6.00 0.69
C GLY A 102 4.33 -5.38 1.36
N SER A 103 4.47 -5.60 2.67
CA SER A 103 5.57 -5.05 3.48
C SER A 103 6.93 -5.67 3.15
N GLU A 104 7.05 -7.00 3.20
CA GLU A 104 8.30 -7.73 2.89
C GLU A 104 8.29 -8.37 1.49
N TYR A 105 7.15 -8.95 1.11
CA TYR A 105 6.92 -9.67 -0.15
C TYR A 105 5.55 -9.29 -0.73
N PRO A 106 5.33 -9.40 -2.05
CA PRO A 106 4.00 -9.20 -2.60
C PRO A 106 3.00 -10.20 -2.00
N PRO A 107 1.71 -9.84 -1.83
CA PRO A 107 0.70 -10.81 -1.44
C PRO A 107 0.60 -11.97 -2.45
N ASP A 108 0.42 -13.20 -1.96
CA ASP A 108 0.39 -14.42 -2.78
C ASP A 108 -0.76 -14.44 -3.79
N ALA A 109 -1.90 -13.82 -3.44
CA ALA A 109 -3.10 -13.84 -4.26
C ALA A 109 -4.02 -12.65 -3.99
N ILE A 110 -4.87 -12.34 -4.98
CA ILE A 110 -6.01 -11.44 -4.88
C ILE A 110 -7.29 -12.22 -5.22
N ASP A 111 -8.29 -12.07 -4.36
CA ASP A 111 -9.66 -12.51 -4.58
C ASP A 111 -10.57 -11.31 -4.86
N TRP A 112 -11.48 -11.47 -5.82
CA TRP A 112 -12.54 -10.50 -6.11
C TRP A 112 -13.90 -10.96 -5.61
N PHE A 113 -14.70 -10.04 -5.10
CA PHE A 113 -16.07 -10.27 -4.67
C PHE A 113 -16.99 -9.19 -5.23
N LYS A 114 -18.25 -9.54 -5.48
CA LYS A 114 -19.33 -8.60 -5.80
C LYS A 114 -20.45 -8.79 -4.81
N ASP A 115 -20.81 -7.74 -4.08
CA ASP A 115 -21.94 -7.75 -3.14
C ASP A 115 -21.88 -8.89 -2.09
N GLY A 116 -20.66 -9.37 -1.78
CA GLY A 116 -20.40 -10.48 -0.85
C GLY A 116 -20.05 -11.82 -1.51
N ASP A 117 -20.38 -12.00 -2.78
CA ASP A 117 -20.14 -13.26 -3.50
C ASP A 117 -18.79 -13.28 -4.21
N LYS A 118 -18.04 -14.37 -4.04
CA LYS A 118 -16.73 -14.55 -4.67
C LYS A 118 -16.89 -14.70 -6.18
N ILE A 119 -16.21 -13.84 -6.94
CA ILE A 119 -16.18 -13.88 -8.40
C ILE A 119 -15.23 -14.99 -8.85
N LYS A 120 -15.62 -15.72 -9.90
CA LYS A 120 -14.82 -16.76 -10.56
C LYS A 120 -14.78 -16.49 -12.06
N ASN A 121 -13.79 -17.07 -12.73
CA ASN A 121 -13.75 -17.06 -14.20
C ASN A 121 -14.97 -17.80 -14.77
N ASP A 122 -15.51 -17.25 -15.85
CA ASP A 122 -16.53 -17.88 -16.69
C ASP A 122 -16.34 -17.43 -18.16
N GLU A 123 -17.33 -17.64 -19.03
CA GLU A 123 -17.24 -17.24 -20.45
C GLU A 123 -17.11 -15.72 -20.67
N ARG A 124 -17.59 -14.92 -19.71
CA ARG A 124 -17.70 -13.46 -19.78
C ARG A 124 -16.74 -12.74 -18.83
N ILE A 125 -16.38 -13.40 -17.74
CA ILE A 125 -15.53 -12.91 -16.65
C ILE A 125 -14.13 -13.50 -16.79
N THR A 126 -13.14 -12.61 -16.89
CA THR A 126 -11.72 -12.97 -16.87
C THR A 126 -11.02 -12.30 -15.69
N LEU A 127 -10.31 -13.12 -14.92
CA LEU A 127 -9.44 -12.74 -13.81
C LEU A 127 -8.01 -13.09 -14.19
N SER A 128 -7.12 -12.10 -14.11
CA SER A 128 -5.69 -12.26 -14.33
C SER A 128 -4.91 -11.55 -13.24
N SER A 129 -3.83 -12.14 -12.75
CA SER A 129 -2.98 -11.52 -11.73
C SER A 129 -1.52 -11.64 -12.12
N ASP A 130 -0.73 -10.62 -11.83
CA ASP A 130 0.71 -10.56 -12.05
C ASP A 130 1.39 -9.97 -10.82
N ALA A 131 2.52 -10.55 -10.39
CA ALA A 131 3.20 -10.17 -9.16
C ALA A 131 4.66 -9.74 -9.44
N SER A 132 5.07 -8.63 -8.85
CA SER A 132 6.44 -8.10 -8.89
C SER A 132 7.10 -8.30 -7.53
N ILE A 133 8.11 -9.15 -7.47
CA ILE A 133 8.90 -9.38 -6.25
C ILE A 133 9.73 -8.13 -5.91
N SER A 134 10.29 -7.45 -6.92
CA SER A 134 11.12 -6.26 -6.70
C SER A 134 10.32 -5.09 -6.13
N ASP A 135 9.10 -4.90 -6.62
CA ASP A 135 8.23 -3.81 -6.18
C ASP A 135 7.34 -4.21 -4.99
N ARG A 136 7.37 -5.50 -4.62
CA ARG A 136 6.51 -6.10 -3.59
C ARG A 136 5.02 -5.90 -3.88
N THR A 137 4.65 -5.87 -5.16
CA THR A 137 3.27 -5.63 -5.60
C THR A 137 2.65 -6.85 -6.27
N ILE A 138 1.33 -6.95 -6.18
CA ILE A 138 0.51 -7.82 -7.02
C ILE A 138 -0.61 -7.00 -7.65
N ILE A 139 -0.78 -7.16 -8.95
CA ILE A 139 -1.81 -6.48 -9.73
C ILE A 139 -2.78 -7.53 -10.26
N SER A 140 -4.05 -7.44 -9.87
CA SER A 140 -5.12 -8.28 -10.40
C SER A 140 -6.08 -7.46 -11.24
N THR A 141 -6.42 -7.95 -12.43
CA THR A 141 -7.42 -7.36 -13.32
C THR A 141 -8.65 -8.25 -13.38
N LEU A 142 -9.81 -7.66 -13.08
CA LEU A 142 -11.13 -8.22 -13.33
C LEU A 142 -11.71 -7.58 -14.59
N SER A 143 -12.08 -8.40 -15.56
CA SER A 143 -12.72 -7.98 -16.80
C SER A 143 -14.04 -8.72 -16.97
N ILE A 144 -15.14 -7.98 -17.12
CA ILE A 144 -16.48 -8.54 -17.37
C ILE A 144 -16.98 -7.98 -18.70
N ARG A 145 -17.00 -8.84 -19.73
CA ARG A 145 -17.44 -8.46 -21.08
C ARG A 145 -18.95 -8.30 -21.14
N ARG A 146 -19.47 -7.60 -22.16
CA ARG A 146 -20.92 -7.48 -22.44
C ARG A 146 -21.72 -7.10 -21.17
N GLY A 147 -21.33 -6.00 -20.53
CA GLY A 147 -21.89 -5.57 -19.25
C GLY A 147 -23.41 -5.43 -19.28
N HIS A 148 -24.08 -5.92 -18.25
CA HIS A 148 -25.53 -5.83 -18.09
C HIS A 148 -25.89 -5.21 -16.74
N MET A 149 -27.14 -4.76 -16.57
CA MET A 149 -27.56 -4.02 -15.37
C MET A 149 -27.26 -4.77 -14.05
N GLY A 150 -27.31 -6.11 -14.05
CA GLY A 150 -26.97 -6.92 -12.87
C GLY A 150 -25.49 -6.91 -12.46
N ASP A 151 -24.61 -6.38 -13.31
CA ASP A 151 -23.19 -6.22 -12.98
C ASP A 151 -22.93 -4.98 -12.12
N ALA A 152 -23.92 -4.10 -11.95
CA ALA A 152 -23.84 -3.02 -10.98
C ALA A 152 -23.76 -3.60 -9.55
N GLY A 153 -22.97 -2.96 -8.70
CA GLY A 153 -22.74 -3.43 -7.33
C GLY A 153 -21.47 -2.90 -6.71
N THR A 154 -21.17 -3.36 -5.51
CA THR A 154 -19.92 -3.08 -4.80
C THR A 154 -18.95 -4.22 -5.05
N TYR A 155 -17.85 -3.90 -5.73
CA TYR A 155 -16.76 -4.82 -5.98
C TYR A 155 -15.71 -4.68 -4.89
N VAL A 156 -15.28 -5.79 -4.32
CA VAL A 156 -14.28 -5.85 -3.26
C VAL A 156 -13.08 -6.64 -3.77
N CYS A 157 -11.89 -6.07 -3.59
CA CYS A 157 -10.63 -6.78 -3.77
C CYS A 157 -10.04 -7.09 -2.40
N ARG A 158 -9.62 -8.34 -2.20
CA ARG A 158 -8.99 -8.81 -0.96
C ARG A 158 -7.70 -9.57 -1.25
N THR A 159 -6.63 -9.25 -0.54
CA THR A 159 -5.34 -9.96 -0.65
C THR A 159 -5.26 -11.14 0.32
N SER A 160 -4.28 -12.04 0.11
CA SER A 160 -3.93 -13.08 1.09
C SER A 160 -3.45 -12.52 2.44
N GLY A 161 -2.83 -11.34 2.43
CA GLY A 161 -2.45 -10.57 3.63
C GLY A 161 -3.60 -9.80 4.30
N HIS A 162 -4.85 -10.10 3.96
CA HIS A 162 -6.06 -9.49 4.55
C HIS A 162 -6.27 -7.99 4.30
N LEU A 163 -5.51 -7.37 3.39
CA LEU A 163 -5.84 -6.03 2.90
C LEU A 163 -7.12 -6.09 2.08
N VAL A 164 -8.02 -5.13 2.29
CA VAL A 164 -9.33 -5.06 1.65
C VAL A 164 -9.59 -3.65 1.16
N THR A 165 -10.08 -3.53 -0.06
CA THR A 165 -10.63 -2.27 -0.59
C THR A 165 -11.85 -2.55 -1.47
N SER A 166 -12.64 -1.51 -1.72
CA SER A 166 -13.89 -1.66 -2.46
C SER A 166 -14.15 -0.48 -3.40
N ALA A 167 -14.87 -0.76 -4.48
CA ALA A 167 -15.30 0.23 -5.46
C ALA A 167 -16.74 -0.05 -5.87
N LYS A 168 -17.57 0.99 -5.96
CA LYS A 168 -18.94 0.89 -6.44
C LYS A 168 -18.98 1.11 -7.95
N VAL A 169 -19.54 0.14 -8.68
CA VAL A 169 -19.70 0.19 -10.13
C VAL A 169 -21.17 0.41 -10.48
N ASN A 170 -21.41 1.30 -11.44
CA ASN A 170 -22.72 1.60 -11.99
C ASN A 170 -22.77 1.22 -13.47
N ILE A 171 -23.84 0.51 -13.86
CA ILE A 171 -24.11 0.19 -15.27
C ILE A 171 -25.21 1.12 -15.78
N LEU A 172 -24.92 1.82 -16.88
CA LEU A 172 -25.79 2.82 -17.48
C LEU A 172 -26.51 2.23 -18.69
N ASN A 173 -27.79 2.56 -18.85
CA ASN A 173 -28.55 2.20 -20.04
C ASN A 173 -28.62 3.41 -20.99
N SER A 174 -27.73 3.49 -21.97
CA SER A 174 -27.67 4.60 -22.93
C SER A 174 -28.86 4.66 -23.90
N LYS A 175 -29.81 3.71 -23.85
CA LYS A 175 -31.12 3.85 -24.53
C LYS A 175 -31.99 5.01 -24.02
N PHE A 176 -31.57 5.71 -22.96
CA PHE A 176 -32.20 6.95 -22.49
C PHE A 176 -31.42 8.24 -22.84
N ARG A 177 -30.48 8.19 -23.81
CA ARG A 177 -29.95 9.41 -24.44
C ARG A 177 -30.93 9.90 -25.53
N LEU A 178 -31.81 10.81 -25.09
CA LEU A 178 -32.45 11.88 -25.88
C LEU A 178 -33.45 11.47 -26.99
N LEU A 179 -34.68 11.16 -26.58
CA LEU A 179 -35.89 11.60 -27.30
C LEU A 179 -36.50 12.79 -26.54
N LEU A 180 -35.73 13.86 -26.39
CA LEU A 180 -36.21 15.14 -25.86
C LEU A 180 -35.47 16.28 -26.56
N HIS A 181 -35.80 16.53 -27.82
CA HIS A 181 -36.13 17.84 -28.43
C HIS A 181 -36.29 17.65 -29.94
#